data_AF-A0A4R7ZEN3-F1
#
_entry.id   AF-A0A4R7ZEN3-F1
#
_cell.length_a   1.000
_cell.length_b   1.000
_cell.length_c   1.000
_cell.angle_alpha   90.00
_cell.angle_beta   90.00
_cell.angle_gamma   90.00
#
_symmetry.space_group_name_H-M   'P 1'
#
loop_
_entity.id
_entity.type
_entity.pdbx_description
1 polymer ?
#
loop_
_entity_poly.entity_id
_entity_poly.type
_entity_poly.pdbx_seq_one_letter_code
_entity_poly.pdbx_strand_id
1 'polypeptide(L)'
;MINKLKSIIFGPDYSEMQKDFADNTINLSNIKEKAENYYRNGDFYCSESIIKTFIEEFALDLPDDVIAMASAFPVGMGNSGCSCGAVIGAQMMLGYFFGRRQAGSKKVNKTMELSAELHDYFRDEHGSLCCRVLTKDYKLGSKDHIKQCVDFTGEMAYVAAKKICEELDLEYRE
;
A
#
# COMPACT_ATOMS: atom_id res chain seq x y z
N MET A 1 -8.53 29.24 -7.89
CA MET A 1 -9.61 28.58 -8.68
C MET A 1 -9.32 27.11 -8.97
N ILE A 2 -8.08 26.74 -9.29
CA ILE A 2 -7.66 25.34 -9.54
C ILE A 2 -7.95 24.42 -8.34
N ASN A 3 -7.60 24.84 -7.11
CA ASN A 3 -7.79 24.02 -5.90
C ASN A 3 -9.28 23.77 -5.56
N LYS A 4 -10.16 24.71 -5.91
CA LYS A 4 -11.62 24.56 -5.71
C LYS A 4 -12.23 23.61 -6.75
N LEU A 5 -11.68 23.55 -7.96
CA LEU A 5 -12.09 22.59 -8.98
C LEU A 5 -11.55 21.19 -8.67
N LYS A 6 -10.28 21.09 -8.24
CA LYS A 6 -9.68 19.84 -7.72
C LYS A 6 -10.47 19.33 -6.49
N SER A 7 -10.89 20.19 -5.57
CA SER A 7 -11.65 19.74 -4.39
C SER A 7 -13.09 19.36 -4.67
N ILE A 8 -13.70 19.88 -5.75
CA ILE A 8 -15.04 19.48 -6.20
C ILE A 8 -14.99 18.13 -6.95
N ILE A 9 -13.92 17.88 -7.72
CA ILE A 9 -13.75 16.64 -8.50
C ILE A 9 -13.15 15.51 -7.64
N PHE A 10 -12.22 15.84 -6.74
CA PHE A 10 -11.44 14.90 -5.94
C PHE A 10 -11.69 14.99 -4.41
N GLY A 11 -12.63 15.83 -3.94
CA GLY A 11 -13.06 16.00 -2.52
C GLY A 11 -12.07 16.82 -1.65
N PRO A 12 -12.12 16.83 -0.27
CA PRO A 12 -11.37 17.80 0.54
C PRO A 12 -9.91 17.91 0.13
N ASP A 13 -9.44 19.15 0.14
CA ASP A 13 -8.24 19.62 -0.53
C ASP A 13 -7.02 18.82 -0.07
N TYR A 14 -6.48 18.00 -0.97
CA TYR A 14 -5.22 17.28 -0.73
C TYR A 14 -4.07 18.23 -0.39
N SER A 15 -4.22 19.54 -0.65
CA SER A 15 -3.28 20.56 -0.19
C SER A 15 -3.12 20.61 1.33
N GLU A 16 -4.11 20.16 2.11
CA GLU A 16 -3.95 20.05 3.57
C GLU A 16 -2.98 18.91 3.91
N MET A 17 -3.10 17.74 3.28
CA MET A 17 -2.13 16.66 3.44
C MET A 17 -0.76 17.01 2.86
N GLN A 18 -0.69 17.76 1.75
CA GLN A 18 0.59 18.23 1.19
C GLN A 18 1.37 19.09 2.20
N LYS A 19 0.69 19.88 3.04
CA LYS A 19 1.35 20.70 4.08
C LYS A 19 2.04 19.83 5.12
N ASP A 20 1.49 18.66 5.42
CA ASP A 20 2.09 17.72 6.38
C ASP A 20 3.40 17.11 5.85
N PHE A 21 3.63 17.18 4.53
CA PHE A 21 4.80 16.60 3.84
C PHE A 21 5.67 17.63 3.11
N ALA A 22 5.38 18.93 3.22
CA ALA A 22 5.96 19.97 2.36
C ALA A 22 7.49 20.10 2.47
N ASP A 23 8.08 19.67 3.59
CA ASP A 23 9.53 19.73 3.83
C ASP A 23 10.23 18.35 3.71
N ASN A 24 9.51 17.28 3.34
CA ASN A 24 10.03 15.91 3.36
C ASN A 24 10.04 15.29 1.95
N THR A 25 11.24 15.09 1.39
CA THR A 25 11.41 14.26 0.19
C THR A 25 11.22 12.78 0.54
N ILE A 26 10.22 12.14 -0.07
CA ILE A 26 9.94 10.72 0.14
C ILE A 26 11.01 9.86 -0.57
N ASN A 27 11.59 8.88 0.14
CA ASN A 27 12.57 7.95 -0.43
C ASN A 27 11.91 6.61 -0.76
N LEU A 28 11.63 6.38 -2.05
CA LEU A 28 10.92 5.19 -2.49
C LEU A 28 11.74 3.91 -2.31
N SER A 29 13.06 3.97 -2.51
CA SER A 29 13.95 2.83 -2.24
C SER A 29 13.99 2.46 -0.75
N ASN A 30 13.97 3.46 0.15
CA ASN A 30 13.91 3.20 1.59
C ASN A 30 12.58 2.54 1.98
N ILE A 31 11.45 3.02 1.44
CA ILE A 31 10.14 2.39 1.65
C ILE A 31 10.16 0.92 1.22
N LYS A 32 10.70 0.64 0.02
CA LYS A 32 10.84 -0.73 -0.47
C LYS A 32 11.64 -1.60 0.49
N GLU A 33 12.87 -1.18 0.80
CA GLU A 33 13.79 -1.95 1.65
C GLU A 33 13.22 -2.18 3.05
N LYS A 34 12.56 -1.17 3.62
CA LYS A 34 11.97 -1.25 4.96
C LYS A 34 10.80 -2.23 5.02
N ALA A 35 9.91 -2.21 4.03
CA ALA A 35 8.82 -3.17 3.93
C ALA A 35 9.33 -4.60 3.71
N GLU A 36 10.37 -4.77 2.89
CA GLU A 36 11.05 -6.05 2.73
C GLU A 36 11.63 -6.56 4.05
N ASN A 37 12.30 -5.69 4.81
CA ASN A 37 12.98 -6.05 6.05
C ASN A 37 12.01 -6.45 7.15
N TYR A 38 10.88 -5.76 7.32
CA TYR A 38 9.85 -6.17 8.30
C TYR A 38 9.36 -7.60 8.04
N TYR A 39 9.13 -7.95 6.77
CA TYR A 39 8.76 -9.33 6.42
C TYR A 39 9.93 -10.29 6.63
N ARG A 40 11.11 -9.95 6.10
CA ARG A 40 12.30 -10.80 6.10
C ARG A 40 12.74 -11.18 7.51
N ASN A 41 12.61 -10.25 8.45
CA ASN A 41 12.99 -10.44 9.85
C ASN A 41 11.92 -11.20 10.65
N GLY A 42 10.71 -11.35 10.11
CA GLY A 42 9.59 -11.99 10.79
C GLY A 42 8.90 -11.09 11.80
N ASP A 43 9.11 -9.78 11.74
CA ASP A 43 8.44 -8.80 12.59
C ASP A 43 6.95 -8.72 12.24
N PHE A 44 6.65 -8.78 10.94
CA PHE A 44 5.31 -8.65 10.37
C PHE A 44 5.16 -9.51 9.11
N TYR A 45 3.92 -9.81 8.73
CA TYR A 45 3.61 -10.36 7.41
C TYR A 45 3.42 -9.24 6.37
N CYS A 46 3.10 -9.61 5.12
CA CYS A 46 3.13 -8.70 3.97
C CYS A 46 2.21 -7.48 4.09
N SER A 47 0.93 -7.68 4.47
CA SER A 47 -0.02 -6.58 4.64
C SER A 47 0.39 -5.62 5.78
N GLU A 48 0.81 -6.18 6.91
CA GLU A 48 1.25 -5.46 8.10
C GLU A 48 2.53 -4.66 7.85
N SER A 49 3.51 -5.28 7.19
CA SER A 49 4.81 -4.67 6.85
C SER A 49 4.65 -3.40 6.02
N ILE A 50 3.72 -3.42 5.06
CA ILE A 50 3.43 -2.24 4.23
C ILE A 50 2.84 -1.12 5.10
N ILE A 51 1.81 -1.40 5.90
CA ILE A 51 1.19 -0.36 6.74
C ILE A 51 2.20 0.23 7.71
N LYS A 52 2.96 -0.62 8.40
CA LYS A 52 4.00 -0.17 9.34
C LYS A 52 5.03 0.72 8.65
N THR A 53 5.47 0.34 7.45
CA THR A 53 6.41 1.14 6.65
C THR A 53 5.81 2.50 6.30
N PHE A 54 4.57 2.57 5.84
CA PHE A 54 3.94 3.84 5.49
C PHE A 54 3.74 4.75 6.70
N ILE A 55 3.37 4.20 7.85
CA ILE A 55 3.24 4.97 9.09
C ILE A 55 4.56 5.67 9.41
N GLU A 56 5.69 4.97 9.30
CA GLU A 56 6.98 5.55 9.63
C GLU A 56 7.53 6.48 8.54
N GLU A 57 7.45 6.08 7.27
CA GLU A 57 8.08 6.81 6.16
C GLU A 57 7.29 8.04 5.71
N PHE A 58 5.97 8.04 5.92
CA PHE A 58 5.13 9.22 5.77
C PHE A 58 4.86 9.90 7.12
N ALA A 59 5.53 9.53 8.21
CA ALA A 59 5.32 10.13 9.54
C ALA A 59 3.83 10.30 9.93
N LEU A 60 3.02 9.28 9.65
CA LEU A 60 1.57 9.33 9.85
C LEU A 60 1.24 9.15 11.33
N ASP A 61 0.34 10.00 11.85
CA ASP A 61 -0.24 9.83 13.18
C ASP A 61 -1.37 8.78 13.13
N LEU A 62 -0.98 7.52 12.97
CA LEU A 62 -1.87 6.37 12.95
C LEU A 62 -1.53 5.41 14.11
N PRO A 63 -2.53 4.94 14.86
CA PRO A 63 -2.29 3.96 15.92
C PRO A 63 -1.94 2.59 15.33
N ASP A 64 -1.21 1.78 16.11
CA ASP A 64 -0.86 0.40 15.76
C ASP A 64 -2.09 -0.49 15.51
N ASP A 65 -3.27 -0.09 15.97
CA ASP A 65 -4.55 -0.75 15.66
C ASP A 65 -4.76 -0.94 14.15
N VAL A 66 -4.26 -0.01 13.31
CA VAL A 66 -4.36 -0.13 11.85
C VAL A 66 -3.52 -1.30 11.32
N ILE A 67 -2.36 -1.55 11.94
CA ILE A 67 -1.51 -2.71 11.63
C ILE A 67 -2.23 -3.98 12.09
N ALA A 68 -2.79 -3.98 13.30
CA ALA A 68 -3.55 -5.12 13.83
C ALA A 68 -4.77 -5.48 12.97
N MET A 69 -5.44 -4.49 12.37
CA MET A 69 -6.51 -4.73 11.39
C MET A 69 -6.01 -5.48 10.14
N ALA A 70 -4.76 -5.25 9.73
CA ALA A 70 -4.16 -5.89 8.57
C ALA A 70 -3.67 -7.33 8.84
N SER A 71 -3.62 -7.76 10.10
CA SER A 71 -3.29 -9.13 10.51
C SER A 71 -4.28 -10.18 10.02
N ALA A 72 -5.44 -9.79 9.48
CA ALA A 72 -6.41 -10.70 8.87
C ALA A 72 -6.00 -11.20 7.46
N PHE A 73 -5.03 -10.55 6.83
CA PHE A 73 -4.68 -10.70 5.41
C PHE A 73 -3.43 -11.55 5.07
N PRO A 74 -2.52 -11.89 6.01
CA PRO A 74 -1.40 -12.76 5.71
C PRO A 74 -1.81 -14.10 5.09
N VAL A 75 -0.94 -14.59 4.21
CA VAL A 75 -1.17 -15.83 3.43
C VAL A 75 -2.50 -15.76 2.64
N GLY A 76 -2.84 -14.52 2.24
CA GLY A 76 -3.93 -14.14 1.36
C GLY A 76 -5.09 -13.49 2.10
N MET A 77 -5.82 -14.29 2.86
CA MET A 77 -6.82 -13.82 3.83
C MET A 77 -6.87 -14.92 4.89
N GLY A 78 -6.00 -14.84 5.88
CA GLY A 78 -5.90 -15.82 6.96
C GLY A 78 -5.63 -17.24 6.46
N ASN A 79 -4.60 -17.43 5.62
CA ASN A 79 -4.24 -18.75 5.07
C ASN A 79 -5.30 -19.42 4.16
N SER A 80 -6.27 -18.65 3.68
CA SER A 80 -7.26 -19.13 2.71
C SER A 80 -6.70 -19.20 1.28
N GLY A 81 -5.50 -18.65 1.03
CA GLY A 81 -4.86 -18.64 -0.29
C GLY A 81 -5.51 -17.72 -1.33
N CYS A 82 -6.39 -16.80 -0.91
CA CYS A 82 -7.04 -15.79 -1.76
C CYS A 82 -6.10 -14.61 -2.06
N SER A 83 -6.62 -13.40 -2.25
CA SER A 83 -5.86 -12.21 -2.69
C SER A 83 -4.59 -11.95 -1.89
N CYS A 84 -3.48 -11.60 -2.56
CA CYS A 84 -2.18 -11.34 -1.95
C CYS A 84 -2.24 -10.23 -0.88
N GLY A 85 -1.70 -10.53 0.31
CA GLY A 85 -1.67 -9.57 1.42
C GLY A 85 -0.86 -8.30 1.13
N ALA A 86 0.19 -8.38 0.31
CA ALA A 86 0.95 -7.19 -0.11
C ALA A 86 0.08 -6.22 -0.93
N VAL A 87 -0.72 -6.74 -1.87
CA VAL A 87 -1.63 -5.91 -2.66
C VAL A 87 -2.71 -5.30 -1.78
N ILE A 88 -3.27 -6.07 -0.84
CA ILE A 88 -4.27 -5.58 0.11
C ILE A 88 -3.69 -4.46 0.98
N GLY A 89 -2.50 -4.65 1.56
CA GLY A 89 -1.83 -3.63 2.39
C GLY A 89 -1.57 -2.33 1.62
N ALA A 90 -1.11 -2.43 0.37
CA ALA A 90 -0.94 -1.29 -0.51
C ALA A 90 -2.27 -0.57 -0.82
N GLN A 91 -3.34 -1.31 -1.11
CA GLN A 91 -4.69 -0.74 -1.31
C GLN A 91 -5.26 -0.11 -0.04
N MET A 92 -4.96 -0.65 1.15
CA MET A 92 -5.33 -0.02 2.42
C MET A 92 -4.67 1.36 2.55
N MET A 93 -3.40 1.50 2.15
CA MET A 93 -2.74 2.80 2.17
C MET A 93 -3.34 3.76 1.14
N LEU A 94 -3.68 3.32 -0.07
CA LEU A 94 -4.48 4.15 -0.99
C LEU A 94 -5.82 4.59 -0.36
N GLY A 95 -6.47 3.70 0.38
CA GLY A 95 -7.68 3.99 1.16
C GLY A 95 -7.44 5.03 2.27
N TYR A 96 -6.29 4.99 2.92
CA TYR A 96 -5.90 6.00 3.88
C TYR A 96 -5.73 7.37 3.20
N PHE A 97 -4.92 7.48 2.14
CA PHE A 97 -4.66 8.77 1.50
C PHE A 97 -5.87 9.34 0.73
N PHE A 98 -6.62 8.50 0.02
CA PHE A 98 -7.65 8.96 -0.92
C PHE A 98 -9.10 8.62 -0.51
N GLY A 99 -9.27 7.77 0.50
CA GLY A 99 -10.58 7.24 0.90
C GLY A 99 -11.56 8.28 1.40
N ARG A 100 -12.86 7.98 1.26
CA ARG A 100 -13.93 8.79 1.84
C ARG A 100 -13.84 8.83 3.37
N ARG A 101 -14.14 9.98 3.97
CA ARG A 101 -14.31 10.18 5.42
C ARG A 101 -15.74 10.51 5.83
N GLN A 102 -16.60 10.77 4.86
CA GLN A 102 -18.02 11.07 5.06
C GLN A 102 -18.85 10.05 4.29
N ALA A 103 -19.90 9.54 4.92
CA ALA A 103 -20.86 8.64 4.29
C ALA A 103 -21.48 9.29 3.04
N GLY A 104 -21.65 8.52 1.96
CA GLY A 104 -22.19 9.01 0.70
C GLY A 104 -21.21 9.83 -0.16
N SER A 105 -19.99 10.11 0.31
CA SER A 105 -18.99 10.82 -0.49
C SER A 105 -18.52 10.01 -1.69
N LYS A 106 -18.47 10.66 -2.86
CA LYS A 106 -17.95 10.10 -4.12
C LYS A 106 -16.43 9.95 -4.13
N LYS A 107 -15.70 10.38 -3.10
CA LYS A 107 -14.24 10.18 -2.96
C LYS A 107 -13.81 8.72 -3.15
N VAL A 108 -14.67 7.78 -2.76
CA VAL A 108 -14.44 6.35 -2.96
C VAL A 108 -14.12 6.00 -4.42
N ASN A 109 -14.64 6.74 -5.40
CA ASN A 109 -14.42 6.46 -6.82
C ASN A 109 -12.94 6.60 -7.21
N LYS A 110 -12.26 7.66 -6.77
CA LYS A 110 -10.82 7.84 -7.04
C LYS A 110 -9.99 6.78 -6.31
N THR A 111 -10.34 6.45 -5.06
CA THR A 111 -9.68 5.34 -4.34
C THR A 111 -9.86 4.01 -5.08
N MET A 112 -11.05 3.73 -5.60
CA MET A 112 -11.34 2.50 -6.36
C MET A 112 -10.57 2.46 -7.67
N GLU A 113 -10.48 3.58 -8.39
CA GLU A 113 -9.68 3.73 -9.61
C GLU A 113 -8.19 3.42 -9.33
N LEU A 114 -7.59 4.10 -8.36
CA LEU A 114 -6.19 3.86 -7.97
C LEU A 114 -5.95 2.43 -7.49
N SER A 115 -6.91 1.85 -6.75
CA SER A 115 -6.83 0.47 -6.28
C SER A 115 -6.92 -0.53 -7.42
N ALA A 116 -7.71 -0.24 -8.47
CA ALA A 116 -7.84 -1.07 -9.66
C ALA A 116 -6.55 -1.01 -10.51
N GLU A 117 -5.95 0.16 -10.65
CA GLU A 117 -4.67 0.31 -11.35
C GLU A 117 -3.55 -0.47 -10.63
N LEU A 118 -3.49 -0.39 -9.30
CA LEU A 118 -2.51 -1.13 -8.50
C LEU A 118 -2.74 -2.65 -8.56
N HIS A 119 -4.00 -3.07 -8.62
CA HIS A 119 -4.38 -4.46 -8.86
C HIS A 119 -3.90 -4.93 -10.24
N ASP A 120 -4.20 -4.17 -11.28
CA ASP A 120 -3.90 -4.52 -12.66
C ASP A 120 -2.39 -4.55 -12.91
N TYR A 121 -1.64 -3.59 -12.36
CA TYR A 121 -0.19 -3.63 -12.34
C TYR A 121 0.33 -4.97 -11.79
N PHE A 122 -0.09 -5.36 -10.58
CA PHE A 122 0.41 -6.59 -9.96
C PHE A 122 -0.02 -7.84 -10.74
N ARG A 123 -1.24 -7.85 -11.29
CA ARG A 123 -1.70 -8.94 -12.16
C ARG A 123 -0.85 -9.04 -13.42
N ASP A 124 -0.53 -7.92 -14.05
CA ASP A 124 0.17 -7.92 -15.33
C ASP A 124 1.64 -8.32 -15.16
N GLU A 125 2.27 -7.96 -14.04
CA GLU A 125 3.64 -8.36 -13.69
C GLU A 125 3.74 -9.82 -13.18
N HIS A 126 2.77 -10.29 -12.37
CA HIS A 126 2.87 -11.57 -11.66
C HIS A 126 1.84 -12.63 -12.09
N GLY A 127 0.98 -12.29 -13.04
CA GLY A 127 -0.04 -13.16 -13.64
C GLY A 127 -1.29 -13.44 -12.80
N SER A 128 -1.30 -13.09 -11.51
CA SER A 128 -2.42 -13.37 -10.59
C SER A 128 -2.29 -12.56 -9.31
N LEU A 129 -3.41 -12.34 -8.61
CA LEU A 129 -3.40 -11.87 -7.21
C LEU A 129 -3.66 -13.00 -6.21
N CYS A 130 -4.16 -14.15 -6.66
CA CYS A 130 -4.46 -15.27 -5.79
C CYS A 130 -3.17 -15.85 -5.19
N CYS A 131 -2.98 -15.69 -3.87
CA CYS A 131 -1.80 -16.09 -3.12
C CYS A 131 -1.51 -17.59 -3.31
N ARG A 132 -2.54 -18.44 -3.42
CA ARG A 132 -2.38 -19.86 -3.75
C ARG A 132 -1.75 -20.07 -5.13
N VAL A 133 -2.14 -19.27 -6.12
CA VAL A 133 -1.58 -19.37 -7.47
C VAL A 133 -0.15 -18.85 -7.49
N LEU A 134 0.10 -17.72 -6.84
CA LEU A 134 1.42 -17.08 -6.75
C LEU A 134 2.46 -17.96 -6.07
N THR A 135 2.04 -18.73 -5.06
CA THR A 135 2.94 -19.54 -4.22
C THR A 135 2.84 -21.04 -4.52
N LYS A 136 2.13 -21.44 -5.58
CA LYS A 136 1.81 -22.85 -5.89
C LYS A 136 3.04 -23.77 -6.01
N ASP A 137 4.17 -23.20 -6.43
CA ASP A 137 5.40 -23.94 -6.71
C ASP A 137 6.33 -24.02 -5.48
N TYR A 138 5.93 -23.42 -4.35
CA TYR A 138 6.73 -23.36 -3.14
C TYR A 138 6.03 -24.01 -1.96
N LYS A 139 6.81 -24.67 -1.10
CA LYS A 139 6.35 -25.03 0.24
C LYS A 139 6.17 -23.76 1.06
N LEU A 140 5.00 -23.57 1.68
CA LEU A 140 4.75 -22.45 2.58
C LEU A 140 5.84 -22.38 3.68
N GLY A 141 6.42 -21.20 3.85
CA GLY A 141 7.53 -20.96 4.80
C GLY A 141 8.91 -21.45 4.33
N SER A 142 9.04 -22.01 3.13
CA SER A 142 10.37 -22.28 2.54
C SER A 142 11.12 -20.98 2.23
N LYS A 143 12.45 -21.07 2.07
CA LYS A 143 13.29 -19.91 1.75
C LYS A 143 12.81 -19.19 0.48
N ASP A 144 12.42 -19.95 -0.55
CA ASP A 144 11.97 -19.36 -1.82
C ASP A 144 10.58 -18.71 -1.68
N HIS A 145 9.65 -19.34 -0.96
CA HIS A 145 8.37 -18.72 -0.60
C HIS A 145 8.56 -17.39 0.15
N ILE A 146 9.42 -17.40 1.19
CA ILE A 146 9.69 -16.21 1.98
C ILE A 146 10.34 -15.13 1.12
N LYS A 147 11.34 -15.48 0.29
CA LYS A 147 11.98 -14.52 -0.61
C LYS A 147 10.96 -13.87 -1.54
N GLN A 148 10.08 -14.64 -2.18
CA GLN A 148 9.06 -14.10 -3.07
C GLN A 148 8.08 -13.17 -2.34
N CYS A 149 7.60 -13.56 -1.16
CA CYS A 149 6.71 -12.72 -0.38
C CYS A 149 7.41 -11.44 0.11
N VAL A 150 8.71 -11.49 0.40
CA VAL A 150 9.52 -10.30 0.69
C VAL A 150 9.56 -9.39 -0.54
N ASP A 151 9.92 -9.92 -1.71
CA ASP A 151 10.02 -9.15 -2.95
C ASP A 151 8.67 -8.46 -3.28
N PHE A 152 7.55 -9.18 -3.20
CA PHE A 152 6.20 -8.62 -3.39
C PHE A 152 5.85 -7.55 -2.36
N THR A 153 6.28 -7.72 -1.11
CA THR A 153 6.01 -6.74 -0.05
C THR A 153 6.71 -5.42 -0.33
N GLY A 154 8.00 -5.47 -0.71
CA GLY A 154 8.77 -4.29 -1.10
C GLY A 154 8.25 -3.62 -2.36
N GLU A 155 7.98 -4.41 -3.41
CA GLU A 155 7.46 -3.91 -4.68
C GLU A 155 6.13 -3.17 -4.50
N MET A 156 5.17 -3.78 -3.79
CA MET A 156 3.87 -3.15 -3.60
C MET A 156 3.93 -1.94 -2.67
N ALA A 157 4.86 -1.91 -1.70
CA ALA A 157 5.12 -0.70 -0.92
C ALA A 157 5.65 0.43 -1.81
N TYR A 158 6.63 0.15 -2.66
CA TYR A 158 7.21 1.11 -3.60
C TYR A 158 6.15 1.68 -4.56
N VAL A 159 5.41 0.80 -5.22
CA VAL A 159 4.44 1.18 -6.26
C VAL A 159 3.31 2.01 -5.67
N ALA A 160 2.80 1.63 -4.49
CA ALA A 160 1.79 2.41 -3.80
C ALA A 160 2.33 3.78 -3.36
N ALA A 161 3.55 3.83 -2.83
CA ALA A 161 4.16 5.08 -2.37
C ALA A 161 4.41 6.05 -3.54
N LYS A 162 4.93 5.55 -4.66
CA LYS A 162 5.11 6.32 -5.89
C LYS A 162 3.77 6.89 -6.37
N LYS A 163 2.74 6.04 -6.44
CA LYS A 163 1.39 6.45 -6.84
C LYS A 163 0.82 7.54 -5.93
N ILE A 164 1.01 7.39 -4.62
CA ILE A 164 0.58 8.39 -3.63
C ILE A 164 1.31 9.70 -3.83
N CYS A 165 2.63 9.67 -4.02
CA CYS A 165 3.41 10.88 -4.26
C CYS A 165 2.99 11.59 -5.54
N GLU A 166 2.80 10.85 -6.64
CA GLU A 166 2.36 11.41 -7.92
C GLU A 166 0.96 12.05 -7.83
N GLU A 167 0.00 11.39 -7.18
CA GLU A 167 -1.37 11.89 -7.04
C GLU A 167 -1.48 13.08 -6.08
N LEU A 168 -0.54 13.18 -5.13
CA LEU A 168 -0.46 14.28 -4.16
C LEU A 168 0.58 15.33 -4.56
N ASP A 169 1.15 15.28 -5.75
CA ASP A 169 2.20 16.22 -6.19
C ASP A 169 3.36 16.35 -5.17
N LEU A 170 3.75 15.27 -4.48
CA LEU A 170 4.83 15.23 -3.49
C LEU A 170 6.20 14.99 -4.15
N GLU A 171 7.25 15.62 -3.61
CA GLU A 171 8.62 15.35 -4.04
C GLU A 171 9.10 13.98 -3.53
N TYR A 172 9.69 13.19 -4.43
CA TYR A 172 10.27 11.89 -4.08
C TYR A 172 11.56 11.63 -4.84
N ARG A 173 12.36 10.69 -4.31
CA ARG A 173 13.56 10.14 -4.96
C ARG A 173 13.49 8.62 -5.03
N GLU A 174 14.14 8.08 -6.06
CA GLU A 174 14.29 6.65 -6.32
C GLU A 174 15.66 6.15 -5.87
#